data_AF-A0A4R9WUW4-F1
#
_entry.id   AF-A0A4R9WUW4-F1
#
_cell.length_a   1.000
_cell.length_b   1.000
_cell.length_c   1.000
_cell.angle_alpha   90.00
_cell.angle_beta   90.00
_cell.angle_gamma   90.00
#
_symmetry.space_group_name_H-M   'P 1'
#
loop_
_entity.id
_entity.type
_entity.pdbx_description
1 polymer ?
#
loop_
_entity_poly.entity_id
_entity_poly.type
_entity_poly.pdbx_seq_one_letter_code
_entity_poly.pdbx_strand_id
1 'polypeptide(L)'
;FIVQALRGDDITVYGSGTQTRSFCYVDDLIEGFVRLMQAPAAPQHPVNLGNPGEFTIMELAELVLDYTNSRSRIVHRPLPADDPRQRKPDISCARQHLGWE
;
A
#
# COMPACT_ATOMS: atom_id res chain seq x y z
N PHE A 1 -6.52 -4.18 -9.56
CA PHE A 1 -7.51 -3.14 -9.88
C PHE A 1 -7.14 -2.42 -11.17
N ILE A 2 -5.98 -1.74 -11.26
CA ILE A 2 -5.59 -0.94 -12.44
C ILE A 2 -5.73 -1.71 -13.77
N VAL A 3 -5.14 -2.90 -13.86
CA VAL A 3 -5.19 -3.71 -15.09
C VAL A 3 -6.63 -4.12 -15.46
N GLN A 4 -7.48 -4.41 -14.47
CA GLN A 4 -8.89 -4.74 -14.71
C GLN A 4 -9.63 -3.53 -15.26
N ALA A 5 -9.46 -2.37 -14.63
CA ALA A 5 -10.07 -1.11 -15.03
C ALA A 5 -9.68 -0.71 -16.46
N LEU A 6 -8.39 -0.82 -16.82
CA LEU A 6 -7.88 -0.49 -18.15
C LEU A 6 -8.35 -1.48 -19.24
N ARG A 7 -8.72 -2.71 -18.86
CA ARG A 7 -9.30 -3.70 -19.78
C ARG A 7 -10.82 -3.61 -19.89
N GLY A 8 -11.47 -2.85 -19.01
CA GLY A 8 -12.93 -2.84 -18.87
C GLY A 8 -13.48 -4.07 -18.15
N ASP A 9 -12.63 -4.86 -17.49
CA ASP A 9 -13.05 -5.99 -16.66
C ASP A 9 -13.58 -5.50 -15.31
N ASP A 10 -14.46 -6.26 -14.66
CA ASP A 10 -14.92 -5.95 -13.30
C ASP A 10 -13.74 -5.89 -12.31
N ILE A 11 -13.78 -4.90 -11.41
CA ILE A 11 -12.82 -4.78 -10.29
C ILE A 11 -13.29 -5.68 -9.16
N THR A 12 -12.45 -6.65 -8.79
CA THR A 12 -12.79 -7.64 -7.77
C THR A 12 -12.36 -7.17 -6.38
N VAL A 13 -13.32 -6.95 -5.48
CA VAL A 13 -13.06 -6.68 -4.06
C VAL A 13 -13.39 -7.94 -3.25
N TYR A 14 -12.43 -8.41 -2.44
CA TYR A 14 -12.67 -9.52 -1.52
C TYR A 14 -13.18 -8.99 -0.17
N GLY A 15 -14.27 -9.56 0.35
CA GLY A 15 -14.98 -9.05 1.52
C GLY A 15 -15.74 -7.76 1.24
N SER A 16 -15.96 -6.96 2.28
CA SER A 16 -16.64 -5.66 2.20
C SER A 16 -15.76 -4.54 1.62
N GLY A 17 -14.44 -4.74 1.53
CA GLY A 17 -13.49 -3.69 1.16
C GLY A 17 -13.10 -2.77 2.32
N THR A 18 -13.60 -3.00 3.53
CA THR A 18 -13.31 -2.18 4.73
C THR A 18 -11.96 -2.49 5.38
N GLN A 19 -11.28 -3.56 4.93
CA GLN A 19 -9.93 -3.85 5.35
C GLN A 19 -8.97 -2.78 4.83
N THR A 20 -7.99 -2.42 5.65
CA THR A 20 -7.05 -1.35 5.35
C THR A 20 -5.73 -1.90 4.84
N ARG A 21 -5.06 -1.09 4.03
CA ARG A 21 -3.70 -1.32 3.54
C ARG A 21 -2.92 -0.02 3.58
N SER A 22 -1.62 -0.19 3.74
CA SER A 22 -0.63 0.85 3.58
C SER A 22 0.10 0.66 2.26
N PHE A 23 0.12 1.68 1.41
CA PHE A 23 0.84 1.65 0.13
C PHE A 23 1.90 2.75 0.14
N CYS A 24 3.14 2.37 -0.15
CA CYS A 24 4.27 3.28 -0.26
C CYS A 24 4.52 3.56 -1.74
N TYR A 25 4.69 4.83 -2.09
CA TYR A 25 5.04 5.19 -3.44
C TYR A 25 6.51 4.82 -3.71
N VAL A 26 6.82 4.50 -4.96
CA VAL A 26 8.12 3.89 -5.32
C VAL A 26 9.29 4.85 -5.09
N ASP A 27 9.10 6.14 -5.37
CA ASP A 27 10.15 7.15 -5.20
C ASP A 27 10.52 7.31 -3.72
N ASP A 28 9.51 7.33 -2.84
CA ASP A 28 9.72 7.39 -1.38
C ASP A 28 10.50 6.18 -0.90
N LEU A 29 10.12 4.97 -1.36
CA LEU A 29 10.79 3.74 -0.94
C LEU A 29 12.25 3.69 -1.41
N ILE A 30 12.53 4.12 -2.65
CA ILE A 30 13.90 4.18 -3.20
C ILE A 30 14.75 5.16 -2.38
N GLU A 31 14.23 6.34 -2.06
CA GLU A 31 14.92 7.30 -1.20
C GLU A 31 15.24 6.69 0.17
N GLY A 32 14.31 5.91 0.74
CA GLY A 32 14.53 5.18 1.99
C GLY A 32 15.67 4.17 1.92
N PHE A 33 15.77 3.43 0.81
CA PHE A 33 16.88 2.51 0.57
C PHE A 33 18.22 3.24 0.46
N VAL A 34 18.28 4.34 -0.28
CA VAL A 34 19.51 5.13 -0.45
C VAL A 34 20.01 5.64 0.90
N ARG A 35 19.12 6.20 1.73
CA ARG A 35 19.49 6.68 3.07
C ARG A 35 19.92 5.56 4.01
N LEU A 36 19.23 4.42 3.97
CA LEU A 36 19.61 3.26 4.76
C LEU A 36 21.00 2.74 4.37
N MET A 37 21.31 2.70 3.07
CA MET A 37 22.64 2.32 2.57
C MET A 37 23.73 3.32 2.97
N GLN A 38 23.40 4.61 3.05
CA GLN A 38 24.33 5.69 3.43
C GLN A 38 24.40 5.92 4.94
N ALA A 39 23.67 5.14 5.75
CA ALA A 39 23.65 5.30 7.19
C ALA A 39 25.08 5.15 7.76
N PRO A 40 25.49 6.01 8.71
CA PRO A 40 26.86 6.00 9.25
C PRO A 40 27.22 4.70 9.97
N ALA A 41 26.21 3.96 10.42
CA ALA A 41 26.35 2.62 10.97
C ALA A 41 25.18 1.76 10.50
N ALA A 42 25.44 0.45 10.34
CA ALA A 42 24.38 -0.51 10.08
C ALA A 42 23.38 -0.54 11.26
N PRO A 43 22.06 -0.50 11.01
CA PRO A 43 21.08 -0.68 12.06
C PRO A 43 21.24 -2.04 12.74
N GLN A 44 21.06 -2.07 14.07
CA GLN A 44 21.14 -3.31 14.85
C GLN A 44 19.93 -4.22 14.65
N HIS A 45 18.85 -3.70 14.05
CA HIS A 45 17.58 -4.39 13.84
C HIS A 45 17.02 -4.06 12.44
N PRO A 46 16.12 -4.89 11.89
CA PRO A 46 15.42 -4.56 10.66
C PRO A 46 14.73 -3.20 10.73
N VAL A 47 14.80 -2.43 9.65
CA VAL A 47 14.16 -1.11 9.53
C VAL A 47 12.99 -1.24 8.57
N ASN A 48 11.79 -0.91 9.04
CA ASN A 48 10.62 -0.82 8.18
C ASN A 48 10.71 0.46 7.33
N LEU A 49 10.64 0.30 6.01
CA LEU A 49 10.43 1.38 5.06
C LEU A 49 9.06 1.18 4.41
N GLY A 50 8.19 2.16 4.57
CA GLY A 50 6.83 2.15 4.02
C GLY A 50 6.05 3.38 4.44
N ASN A 51 4.81 3.49 3.97
CA ASN A 51 3.93 4.59 4.36
C ASN A 51 3.00 4.11 5.49
N PRO A 52 2.90 4.78 6.65
CA PRO A 52 1.97 4.40 7.72
C PRO A 52 0.52 4.86 7.45
N GLY A 53 0.30 5.63 6.40
CA GLY A 53 -1.01 6.05 5.92
C GLY A 53 -1.83 4.86 5.43
N GLU A 54 -2.97 4.64 6.08
CA GLU A 54 -3.89 3.58 5.74
C GLU A 54 -5.03 4.11 4.89
N PHE A 55 -5.46 3.30 3.93
CA PHE A 55 -6.73 3.46 3.24
C PHE A 55 -7.37 2.08 3.02
N THR A 56 -8.68 2.09 2.85
CA THR A 56 -9.48 0.89 2.63
C THR A 56 -9.29 0.36 1.21
N ILE A 57 -9.52 -0.93 1.03
CA ILE A 57 -9.53 -1.54 -0.29
C ILE A 57 -10.62 -0.94 -1.18
N MET A 58 -11.74 -0.49 -0.60
CA MET A 58 -12.80 0.19 -1.34
C MET A 58 -12.33 1.54 -1.88
N GLU A 59 -11.71 2.39 -1.04
CA GLU A 59 -11.15 3.68 -1.48
C GLU A 59 -10.14 3.49 -2.61
N LEU A 60 -9.31 2.44 -2.56
CA LEU A 60 -8.39 2.12 -3.66
C LEU A 60 -9.12 1.76 -4.95
N ALA A 61 -10.19 0.97 -4.88
CA ALA A 61 -10.95 0.57 -6.05
C ALA A 61 -11.62 1.77 -6.73
N GLU A 62 -12.20 2.67 -5.92
CA GLU A 62 -12.83 3.90 -6.38
C GLU A 62 -11.81 4.86 -7.00
N LEU A 63 -10.64 5.04 -6.36
CA LEU A 63 -9.56 5.86 -6.89
C LEU A 63 -9.09 5.36 -8.26
N VAL A 64 -8.96 4.04 -8.42
CA VAL A 64 -8.56 3.45 -9.70
C VAL A 64 -9.61 3.69 -10.78
N LEU A 65 -10.91 3.59 -10.48
CA LEU A 65 -11.97 3.88 -11.45
C LEU A 65 -11.91 5.33 -11.93
N ASP A 66 -11.75 6.26 -10.99
CA ASP A 66 -11.68 7.71 -11.27
C ASP A 66 -10.46 8.05 -12.16
N TYR A 67 -9.26 7.63 -11.74
CA TYR A 67 -8.02 7.95 -12.46
C TYR A 67 -7.90 7.26 -13.83
N THR A 68 -8.59 6.12 -14.02
CA THR A 68 -8.61 5.43 -15.32
C THR A 68 -9.81 5.82 -16.19
N ASN A 69 -10.75 6.63 -15.66
CA ASN A 69 -12.04 6.93 -16.28
C ASN A 69 -12.76 5.66 -16.76
N SER A 70 -12.66 4.58 -15.99
CA SER A 70 -13.18 3.27 -16.37
C SER A 70 -14.66 3.13 -16.01
N ARG A 71 -15.40 2.35 -16.82
CA ARG A 71 -16.79 1.96 -16.57
C ARG A 71 -16.92 0.58 -15.91
N SER A 72 -15.80 -0.02 -15.53
CA SER A 72 -15.77 -1.30 -14.80
C SER A 72 -16.62 -1.26 -13.54
N ARG A 73 -17.32 -2.36 -13.24
CA ARG A 73 -18.12 -2.46 -12.02
C ARG A 73 -17.25 -3.02 -10.90
N ILE A 74 -17.53 -2.61 -9.66
CA ILE A 74 -16.96 -3.25 -8.48
C ILE A 74 -17.80 -4.48 -8.13
N VAL A 75 -17.17 -5.64 -8.03
CA VAL A 75 -17.83 -6.90 -7.67
C VAL A 75 -17.20 -7.51 -6.42
N HIS A 76 -18.05 -8.00 -5.52
CA HIS A 76 -17.60 -8.58 -4.26
C HIS A 76 -17.41 -10.09 -4.35
N ARG A 77 -16.37 -10.60 -3.70
CA ARG A 77 -16.08 -12.04 -3.54
C ARG A 77 -15.82 -12.35 -2.06
N PRO A 78 -16.01 -13.61 -1.62
CA PRO A 78 -15.73 -13.99 -0.23
C PRO A 78 -14.27 -13.71 0.17
N LEU A 79 -14.04 -13.15 1.36
CA LEU A 79 -12.70 -12.88 1.86
C LEU A 79 -11.96 -14.21 2.14
N PRO A 80 -10.71 -14.39 1.67
CA PRO A 80 -9.90 -15.55 2.05
C PRO A 80 -9.69 -15.63 3.56
N ALA A 81 -9.67 -16.83 4.12
CA ALA A 81 -9.57 -17.03 5.58
C ALA A 81 -8.27 -16.45 6.18
N ASP A 82 -7.19 -16.45 5.41
CA ASP A 82 -5.85 -16.04 5.86
C ASP A 82 -5.50 -14.59 5.53
N ASP A 83 -6.48 -13.76 5.13
CA ASP A 83 -6.22 -12.37 4.75
C ASP A 83 -6.04 -11.47 6.00
N PRO A 84 -4.88 -10.83 6.21
CA PRO A 84 -4.69 -9.90 7.32
C PRO A 84 -5.61 -8.68 7.18
N ARG A 85 -6.37 -8.39 8.23
CA ARG A 85 -7.31 -7.27 8.25
C ARG A 85 -6.64 -5.89 8.29
N GLN A 86 -5.40 -5.81 8.78
CA GLN A 86 -4.62 -4.57 8.88
C GLN A 86 -3.16 -4.82 8.49
N ARG A 87 -2.57 -3.92 7.70
CA ARG A 87 -1.14 -3.90 7.38
C ARG A 87 -0.64 -2.46 7.40
N LYS A 88 -0.06 -2.07 8.53
CA LYS A 88 0.49 -0.73 8.78
C LYS A 88 1.92 -0.84 9.32
N PRO A 89 2.93 -0.35 8.59
CA PRO A 89 4.30 -0.39 9.08
C PRO A 89 4.51 0.65 10.19
N ASP A 90 5.21 0.26 11.25
CA ASP A 90 5.81 1.22 12.19
C ASP A 90 7.16 1.67 11.63
N ILE A 91 7.25 2.94 11.24
CA ILE A 91 8.45 3.55 10.64
C ILE A 91 9.23 4.44 11.61
N SER A 92 8.98 4.32 12.93
CA SER A 92 9.64 5.15 13.95
C SER A 92 11.18 5.08 13.86
N CYS A 93 11.73 3.90 13.55
CA CYS A 93 13.16 3.70 13.36
C CYS A 93 13.70 4.48 12.14
N ALA A 94 13.01 4.43 11.00
CA ALA A 94 13.41 5.14 9.78
C ALA A 94 13.36 6.67 9.98
N ARG A 95 12.31 7.18 10.63
CA ARG A 95 12.22 8.60 10.99
C ARG A 95 13.37 9.04 11.90
N GLN A 96 13.64 8.28 12.95
CA GLN A 96 14.63 8.64 13.97
C GLN A 96 16.07 8.59 13.45
N HIS A 97 16.40 7.55 12.67
CA HIS A 97 17.79 7.26 12.31
C HIS A 97 18.15 7.66 10.88
N LEU A 98 17.17 7.76 9.98
CA LEU A 98 17.37 8.09 8.56
C LEU A 98 16.74 9.43 8.15
N GLY A 99 15.95 10.06 9.03
CA GLY A 99 15.19 11.27 8.73
C GLY A 99 14.20 11.08 7.56
N TRP A 100 13.76 9.84 7.33
CA TRP A 100 12.94 9.43 6.19
C TRP A 100 11.46 9.27 6.58
N GLU A 101 10.56 9.81 5.75
CA GLU A 101 9.09 9.67 5.81
C GLU A 101 8.47 9.97 4.44
#